data_AF-A0A667XP16-F1
#
_entry.id   AF-A0A667XP16-F1
#
_cell.length_a   1.000
_cell.length_b   1.000
_cell.length_c   1.000
_cell.angle_alpha   90.00
_cell.angle_beta   90.00
_cell.angle_gamma   90.00
#
_symmetry.space_group_name_H-M   'P 1'
#
loop_
_entity.id
_entity.type
_entity.pdbx_description
1 polymer ?
#
loop_
_entity_poly.entity_id
_entity_poly.type
_entity_poly.pdbx_seq_one_letter_code
_entity_poly.pdbx_strand_id
1 'polypeptide(L)'
;MNMFSPADRTKGSSRWILVNKDKTWSEAQSYCRQNYTDLASVRNLAENEEIKGLISNSSWIGLFRDVWKWSDGSAMSFSKWHDNQPEGGDEHCVVSLRGKWHDYLCSNRFYFVCYRAKPDTAIPTLFQCSGQI
;
A
#
# COMPACT_ATOMS: atom_id res chain seq x y z
N MET A 1 35.11 28.09 -5.43
CA MET A 1 34.12 27.75 -6.47
C MET A 1 33.69 26.32 -6.21
N ASN A 2 32.56 26.12 -5.54
CA ASN A 2 32.05 24.78 -5.25
C ASN A 2 30.81 24.54 -6.10
N MET A 3 30.95 23.67 -7.11
CA MET A 3 29.87 23.19 -7.96
C MET A 3 28.99 22.24 -7.14
N PHE A 4 27.86 22.73 -6.64
CA PHE A 4 26.77 21.85 -6.26
C PHE A 4 26.10 21.36 -7.56
N SER A 5 26.24 20.06 -7.86
CA SER A 5 25.51 19.42 -8.95
C SER A 5 23.99 19.54 -8.74
N PRO A 6 23.17 19.74 -9.81
CA PRO A 6 21.72 19.88 -9.69
C PRO A 6 20.96 18.57 -9.38
N ALA A 7 21.65 17.47 -9.09
CA ALA A 7 21.05 16.13 -9.09
C ALA A 7 20.46 15.68 -7.73
N ASP A 8 20.56 16.50 -6.68
CA ASP A 8 20.06 16.13 -5.34
C ASP A 8 18.97 17.07 -4.83
N ARG A 9 17.96 17.31 -5.67
CA ARG A 9 16.67 17.80 -5.21
C ARG A 9 15.62 16.76 -5.56
N THR A 10 14.94 16.28 -4.51
CA THR A 10 13.76 15.39 -4.50
C THR A 10 14.01 13.91 -4.78
N LYS A 11 14.70 13.22 -3.87
CA LYS A 11 14.30 11.84 -3.52
C LYS A 11 13.81 11.81 -2.07
N GLY A 12 12.72 12.56 -1.84
CA GLY A 12 11.95 12.40 -0.61
C GLY A 12 11.58 10.92 -0.46
N SER A 13 11.75 10.39 0.74
CA SER A 13 11.43 8.99 1.08
C SER A 13 10.06 8.62 0.49
N SER A 14 10.05 7.84 -0.59
CA SER A 14 8.81 7.46 -1.27
C SER A 14 7.96 6.67 -0.28
N ARG A 15 6.70 7.09 -0.10
CA ARG A 15 5.69 6.38 0.71
C ARG A 15 5.52 4.94 0.24
N TRP A 16 5.70 4.69 -1.05
CA TRP A 16 5.48 3.40 -1.69
C TRP A 16 6.78 2.71 -2.06
N ILE A 17 6.85 1.40 -1.79
CA ILE A 17 8.03 0.58 -2.02
C ILE A 17 7.61 -0.68 -2.78
N LEU A 18 8.02 -0.79 -4.05
CA LEU A 18 7.87 -2.03 -4.80
C LEU A 18 8.91 -3.06 -4.31
N VAL A 19 8.45 -4.25 -3.98
CA VAL A 19 9.29 -5.38 -3.58
C VAL A 19 9.20 -6.48 -4.63
N ASN A 20 10.33 -6.73 -5.30
CA ASN A 20 10.46 -7.75 -6.34
C ASN A 20 10.74 -9.14 -5.74
N LYS A 21 9.84 -9.60 -4.87
CA LYS A 21 9.86 -10.95 -4.28
C LYS A 21 8.53 -11.62 -4.53
N ASP A 22 8.57 -12.87 -4.96
CA ASP A 22 7.38 -13.64 -5.31
C ASP A 22 6.77 -14.26 -4.05
N LYS A 23 5.58 -13.78 -3.64
CA LYS A 23 4.95 -14.13 -2.35
C LYS A 23 3.43 -14.27 -2.47
N THR A 24 2.86 -15.13 -1.64
CA THR A 24 1.40 -15.12 -1.41
C THR A 24 0.98 -13.80 -0.77
N TRP A 25 -0.30 -13.44 -0.84
CA TRP A 25 -0.75 -12.16 -0.27
C TRP A 25 -0.42 -12.04 1.22
N SER A 26 -0.63 -13.11 2.00
CA SER A 26 -0.34 -13.15 3.44
C SER A 26 1.18 -13.08 3.73
N GLU A 27 2.00 -13.77 2.92
CA GLU A 27 3.46 -13.67 3.00
C GLU A 27 3.95 -12.25 2.68
N ALA A 28 3.35 -11.60 1.67
CA ALA A 28 3.65 -10.23 1.27
C ALA A 28 3.27 -9.22 2.36
N GLN A 29 2.08 -9.37 2.95
CA GLN A 29 1.64 -8.56 4.09
C GLN A 29 2.60 -8.67 5.28
N SER A 30 2.93 -9.91 5.66
CA SER A 30 3.86 -10.19 6.75
C SER A 30 5.22 -9.56 6.48
N TYR A 31 5.71 -9.64 5.24
CA TYR A 31 6.95 -8.98 4.85
C TYR A 31 6.88 -7.46 5.00
N CYS A 32 5.79 -6.84 4.53
CA CYS A 32 5.62 -5.40 4.64
C CYS A 32 5.55 -4.95 6.11
N ARG A 33 4.86 -5.69 6.98
CA ARG A 33 4.78 -5.38 8.43
C ARG A 33 6.11 -5.57 9.17
N GLN A 34 6.96 -6.48 8.70
CA GLN A 34 8.29 -6.71 9.28
C GLN A 34 9.33 -5.67 8.84
N ASN A 35 9.20 -5.11 7.63
CA ASN A 35 10.25 -4.27 7.01
C ASN A 35 9.81 -2.81 6.76
N TYR A 36 8.50 -2.54 6.82
CA TYR A 36 7.84 -1.27 6.48
C TYR A 36 6.63 -1.08 7.40
N THR A 37 5.50 -0.54 6.91
CA THR A 37 4.24 -0.44 7.67
C THR A 37 3.27 -1.56 7.31
N ASP A 38 2.77 -1.63 6.08
CA ASP A 38 1.86 -2.70 5.59
C ASP A 38 1.85 -2.70 4.04
N LEU A 39 1.07 -3.59 3.42
CA LEU A 39 0.74 -3.53 1.99
C LEU A 39 0.01 -2.23 1.64
N ALA A 40 0.24 -1.74 0.42
CA ALA A 40 -0.27 -0.46 -0.04
C ALA A 40 -1.80 -0.39 -0.03
N SER A 41 -2.36 0.57 0.72
CA SER A 41 -3.79 0.90 0.69
C SER A 41 -4.02 2.14 -0.17
N VAL A 42 -4.87 2.04 -1.19
CA VAL A 42 -5.03 3.08 -2.22
C VAL A 42 -6.29 3.92 -1.95
N ARG A 43 -6.11 5.09 -1.34
CA ARG A 43 -7.26 5.87 -0.81
C ARG A 43 -7.86 6.87 -1.79
N ASN A 44 -7.15 7.20 -2.87
CA ASN A 44 -7.59 8.17 -3.87
C ASN A 44 -6.88 7.93 -5.22
N LEU A 45 -7.28 8.70 -6.24
CA LEU A 45 -6.73 8.58 -7.59
C LEU A 45 -5.23 8.94 -7.66
N ALA A 46 -4.79 9.94 -6.91
CA ALA A 46 -3.39 10.35 -6.93
C ALA A 46 -2.48 9.22 -6.42
N GLU A 47 -2.85 8.57 -5.31
CA GLU A 47 -2.15 7.39 -4.79
C GLU A 47 -2.14 6.23 -5.80
N ASN A 48 -3.24 6.02 -6.54
CA ASN A 48 -3.30 4.98 -7.56
C ASN A 48 -2.33 5.26 -8.72
N GLU A 49 -2.22 6.51 -9.17
CA GLU A 49 -1.28 6.89 -10.22
C GLU A 49 0.18 6.83 -9.75
N GLU A 50 0.47 7.17 -8.49
CA GLU A 50 1.79 6.99 -7.89
C GLU A 50 2.21 5.50 -7.90
N ILE A 51 1.33 4.61 -7.44
CA ILE A 51 1.59 3.17 -7.42
C ILE A 51 1.71 2.60 -8.83
N LYS A 52 0.87 3.05 -9.77
CA LYS A 52 0.94 2.67 -11.18
C LYS A 52 2.29 3.04 -11.81
N GLY A 53 2.87 4.18 -11.44
CA GLY A 53 4.21 4.57 -11.90
C GLY A 53 5.34 3.65 -11.41
N LEU A 54 5.12 2.88 -10.35
CA LEU A 54 6.10 1.95 -9.78
C LEU A 54 5.99 0.54 -10.36
N ILE A 55 4.78 0.10 -10.70
CA ILE A 55 4.50 -1.28 -11.09
C ILE A 55 4.72 -1.47 -12.60
N SER A 56 5.58 -2.43 -12.98
CA SER A 56 5.77 -2.83 -14.38
C SER A 56 4.73 -3.84 -14.87
N ASN A 57 4.31 -4.78 -14.00
CA ASN A 57 3.36 -5.86 -14.31
C ASN A 57 2.18 -5.86 -13.32
N SER A 58 1.96 -6.97 -12.60
CA SER A 58 0.99 -7.10 -11.52
C SER A 58 1.70 -7.18 -10.17
N SER A 59 1.15 -6.46 -9.19
CA SER A 59 1.65 -6.51 -7.81
C SER A 59 0.49 -6.52 -6.82
N TRP A 60 0.63 -7.28 -5.73
CA TRP A 60 -0.29 -7.24 -4.61
C TRP A 60 -0.39 -5.83 -4.01
N ILE A 61 -1.64 -5.45 -3.68
CA ILE A 61 -1.97 -4.29 -2.84
C ILE A 61 -2.75 -4.76 -1.60
N GLY A 62 -2.88 -3.89 -0.61
CA GLY A 62 -3.44 -4.21 0.71
C GLY A 62 -4.95 -4.34 0.76
N LEU A 63 -5.64 -4.54 -0.36
CA LEU A 63 -7.09 -4.73 -0.38
C LEU A 63 -7.41 -6.23 -0.26
N PHE A 64 -8.27 -6.58 0.71
CA PHE A 64 -8.72 -7.95 1.02
C PHE A 64 -10.23 -7.97 1.38
N ARG A 65 -10.90 -9.12 1.21
CA ARG A 65 -12.35 -9.28 1.43
C ARG A 65 -12.74 -9.94 2.77
N ASP A 66 -13.59 -9.25 3.55
CA ASP A 66 -14.59 -9.84 4.46
C ASP A 66 -15.84 -8.91 4.55
N VAL A 67 -15.58 -7.61 4.54
CA VAL A 67 -16.42 -6.50 4.03
C VAL A 67 -15.36 -5.53 3.51
N TRP A 68 -15.32 -5.17 2.23
CA TRP A 68 -14.14 -4.52 1.60
C TRP A 68 -13.43 -3.52 2.53
N LYS A 69 -12.28 -3.96 3.03
CA LYS A 69 -11.47 -3.23 4.01
C LYS A 69 -10.04 -3.23 3.51
N TRP A 70 -9.40 -2.09 3.72
CA TRP A 70 -7.96 -1.97 3.56
C TRP A 70 -7.26 -2.79 4.66
N SER A 71 -6.03 -3.22 4.41
CA SER A 71 -5.24 -4.03 5.36
C SER A 71 -4.94 -3.30 6.67
N ASP A 72 -5.08 -1.98 6.67
CA ASP A 72 -5.03 -1.11 7.86
C ASP A 72 -6.34 -1.12 8.70
N GLY A 73 -7.36 -1.86 8.25
CA GLY A 73 -8.66 -1.98 8.90
C GLY A 73 -9.69 -0.92 8.50
N SER A 74 -9.32 0.09 7.71
CA SER A 74 -10.24 1.13 7.25
C SER A 74 -11.21 0.62 6.17
N ALA A 75 -12.40 1.21 6.11
CA ALA A 75 -13.40 0.84 5.11
C ALA A 75 -13.00 1.33 3.70
N MET A 76 -13.35 0.56 2.67
CA MET A 76 -13.11 0.95 1.28
C MET A 76 -14.01 2.13 0.88
N SER A 77 -13.42 3.29 0.60
CA SER A 77 -14.11 4.50 0.13
C SER A 77 -13.91 4.79 -1.37
N PHE A 78 -13.05 4.01 -2.04
CA PHE A 78 -12.63 4.23 -3.42
C PHE A 78 -12.27 2.90 -4.09
N SER A 79 -12.58 2.77 -5.37
CA SER A 79 -12.28 1.57 -6.15
C SER A 79 -11.90 1.88 -7.60
N LYS A 80 -10.99 1.09 -8.16
CA LYS A 80 -10.57 1.12 -9.58
C LYS A 80 -10.61 -0.27 -10.22
N TRP A 81 -11.69 -1.00 -9.96
CA TRP A 81 -11.95 -2.30 -10.56
C TRP A 81 -11.86 -2.26 -12.08
N HIS A 82 -11.34 -3.33 -12.68
CA HIS A 82 -11.49 -3.57 -14.11
C HIS A 82 -12.96 -3.83 -14.46
N ASP A 83 -13.35 -3.62 -15.72
CA ASP A 83 -14.67 -4.02 -16.21
C ASP A 83 -14.92 -5.50 -15.88
N ASN A 84 -16.13 -5.80 -15.37
CA ASN A 84 -16.59 -7.11 -14.89
C ASN A 84 -15.90 -7.64 -13.62
N GLN A 85 -15.29 -6.76 -12.81
CA GLN A 85 -14.72 -7.13 -11.51
C GLN A 85 -15.36 -6.35 -10.34
N PRO A 86 -15.43 -6.93 -9.13
CA PRO A 86 -15.01 -8.29 -8.77
C PRO A 86 -15.99 -9.35 -9.30
N GLU A 87 -15.47 -10.46 -9.84
CA GLU A 87 -16.25 -11.58 -10.38
C GLU A 87 -16.95 -12.37 -9.26
N GLY A 88 -16.40 -12.29 -8.04
CA GLY A 88 -16.93 -12.93 -6.84
C GLY A 88 -16.59 -14.43 -6.77
N GLY A 89 -16.30 -14.92 -5.57
CA GLY A 89 -15.84 -16.29 -5.31
C GLY A 89 -14.88 -16.34 -4.12
N ASP A 90 -14.06 -17.40 -4.03
CA ASP A 90 -12.94 -17.57 -3.07
C ASP A 90 -11.71 -16.70 -3.40
N GLU A 91 -11.84 -15.82 -4.41
CA GLU A 91 -10.82 -14.85 -4.81
C GLU A 91 -10.97 -13.59 -3.94
N HIS A 92 -10.06 -13.43 -2.99
CA HIS A 92 -10.21 -12.45 -1.91
C HIS A 92 -9.08 -11.42 -1.82
N CYS A 93 -8.07 -11.52 -2.69
CA CYS A 93 -6.87 -10.69 -2.64
C CYS A 93 -6.69 -9.93 -3.95
N VAL A 94 -6.25 -8.68 -3.88
CA VAL A 94 -6.25 -7.78 -5.04
C VAL A 94 -4.84 -7.45 -5.51
N VAL A 95 -4.62 -7.58 -6.82
CA VAL A 95 -3.45 -7.03 -7.52
C VAL A 95 -3.81 -5.74 -8.22
N SER A 96 -2.85 -4.82 -8.30
CA SER A 96 -2.88 -3.71 -9.25
C SER A 96 -2.13 -4.12 -10.51
N LEU A 97 -2.82 -4.12 -11.65
CA LEU A 97 -2.28 -4.30 -12.99
C LEU A 97 -2.34 -2.95 -13.72
N ARG A 98 -1.20 -2.26 -13.79
CA ARG A 98 -1.09 -0.93 -14.43
C ARG A 98 -2.15 0.08 -13.95
N GLY A 99 -2.50 0.02 -12.66
CA GLY A 99 -3.47 0.93 -12.04
C GLY A 99 -4.94 0.51 -12.13
N LYS A 100 -5.25 -0.63 -12.75
CA LYS A 100 -6.56 -1.30 -12.65
C LYS A 100 -6.48 -2.47 -11.68
N TRP A 101 -7.55 -2.71 -10.93
CA TRP A 101 -7.56 -3.72 -9.88
C TRP A 101 -8.25 -5.00 -10.33
N HIS A 102 -7.66 -6.14 -9.98
CA HIS A 102 -8.15 -7.49 -10.24
C HIS A 102 -8.05 -8.30 -8.94
N ASP A 103 -9.10 -9.03 -8.60
CA ASP A 103 -9.04 -10.09 -7.59
C ASP A 103 -8.36 -11.34 -8.17
N TYR A 104 -7.67 -12.05 -7.28
CA TYR A 104 -7.02 -13.33 -7.53
C TYR A 104 -7.10 -14.16 -6.26
N LEU A 105 -6.92 -15.48 -6.42
CA LEU A 105 -6.66 -16.38 -5.30
C LEU A 105 -5.47 -15.88 -4.48
N CYS A 106 -5.66 -15.74 -3.16
CA CYS A 106 -4.64 -15.25 -2.24
C CYS A 106 -3.38 -16.14 -2.17
N SER A 107 -3.50 -17.40 -2.61
CA SER A 107 -2.41 -18.37 -2.74
C SER A 107 -1.52 -18.14 -3.96
N ASN A 108 -1.96 -17.33 -4.94
CA ASN A 108 -1.12 -16.93 -6.05
C ASN A 108 0.09 -16.14 -5.55
N ARG A 109 1.15 -16.10 -6.34
CA ARG A 109 2.38 -15.41 -5.98
C ARG A 109 2.64 -14.29 -6.96
N PHE A 110 2.88 -13.10 -6.41
CA PHE A 110 3.20 -11.90 -7.17
C PHE A 110 4.23 -11.07 -6.40
N TYR A 111 4.80 -10.08 -7.08
CA TYR A 111 5.46 -8.96 -6.44
C TYR A 111 4.43 -8.12 -5.67
N PHE A 112 4.89 -7.20 -4.84
CA PHE A 112 3.98 -6.48 -3.95
C PHE A 112 4.47 -5.09 -3.61
N VAL A 113 3.54 -4.20 -3.29
CA VAL A 113 3.84 -2.81 -2.93
C VAL A 113 3.58 -2.63 -1.43
N CYS A 114 4.63 -2.30 -0.69
CA CYS A 114 4.52 -1.88 0.70
C CYS A 114 4.35 -0.37 0.78
N TYR A 115 3.83 0.12 1.91
CA TYR A 115 3.95 1.52 2.28
C TYR A 115 4.72 1.74 3.58
N ARG A 116 5.32 2.92 3.71
CA ARG A 116 5.76 3.48 5.00
C ARG A 116 4.86 4.64 5.37
N ALA A 117 4.37 4.62 6.61
CA ALA A 117 3.80 5.82 7.20
C ALA A 117 4.88 6.91 7.23
N LYS A 118 4.49 8.16 6.93
CA LYS A 118 5.34 9.29 7.32
C LYS A 118 5.34 9.30 8.85
N PRO A 119 6.49 9.55 9.52
CA PRO A 119 6.45 9.78 10.95
C PRO A 119 5.46 10.92 11.19
N ASP A 120 4.43 10.67 12.01
CA ASP A 120 3.37 11.62 12.28
C ASP A 120 4.00 12.89 12.86
N THR A 121 4.06 13.96 12.08
CA THR A 121 4.54 15.27 12.55
C THR A 121 3.52 16.00 13.44
N ALA A 122 2.52 15.31 13.99
CA ALA A 122 1.55 15.91 14.90
C ALA A 122 0.85 14.89 15.80
N ILE A 123 1.52 14.45 16.87
CA ILE A 123 0.90 14.43 18.22
C ILE A 123 1.99 14.91 19.19
N PRO A 124 1.94 16.15 19.73
CA PRO A 124 2.60 16.40 21.01
C PRO A 124 1.93 15.47 22.01
N THR A 125 2.70 14.59 22.63
CA THR A 125 2.25 13.73 23.72
C THR A 125 1.68 14.58 24.86
N LEU A 126 0.39 14.91 24.79
CA LEU A 126 -0.41 15.37 25.91
C LEU A 126 -1.38 14.25 26.30
N PHE A 127 -0.79 13.14 26.74
CA PHE A 127 -1.36 12.39 27.85
C PHE A 127 -0.45 12.65 29.05
N GLN A 128 -0.55 13.84 29.64
CA GLN A 128 -0.22 13.97 31.06
C GLN A 128 -1.41 13.38 31.81
N CYS A 129 -1.22 12.24 32.45
CA CYS A 129 -2.08 11.81 33.55
C CYS A 129 -2.02 12.90 34.63
N SER A 130 -2.96 13.84 34.61
CA SER A 130 -3.22 14.76 35.72
C SER A 130 -4.26 14.09 36.62
N GLY A 131 -3.79 13.15 37.42
CA GLY A 131 -4.49 12.70 38.62
C GLY A 131 -4.07 13.58 39.78
N GLN A 132 -4.78 14.70 39.98
CA GLN A 132 -4.75 15.47 41.22
C GLN A 132 -6.19 15.89 41.52
N ILE A 133 -6.85 15.12 42.38
CA ILE A 133 -7.46 15.48 43.69
C ILE A 133 -7.92 14.16 44.31
#